data_AF-A0A2G9QBD8-F1
#
_entry.id   AF-A0A2G9QBD8-F1
#
_cell.length_a   1.000
_cell.length_b   1.000
_cell.length_c   1.000
_cell.angle_alpha   90.00
_cell.angle_beta   90.00
_cell.angle_gamma   90.00
#
_symmetry.space_group_name_H-M   'P 1'
#
loop_
_entity.id
_entity.type
_entity.pdbx_description
1 polymer ?
#
loop_
_entity_poly.entity_id
_entity_poly.type
_entity_poly.pdbx_seq_one_letter_code
_entity_poly.pdbx_strand_id
1 'polypeptide(L)'
;MQIDADPQDDQQNVPDINYVVENPTLDLEQYASSYSGLMRIERLQFIADRCPQLRVEALKMALSFVQRTFNVDVYEEIHRKLSEAIRRFIKPFVVL
;
A
#
# COMPACT_ATOMS: atom_id res chain seq x y z
N MET A 1 20.86 -46.39 18.41
CA MET A 1 20.63 -44.95 18.27
C MET A 1 19.18 -44.78 17.84
N GLN A 2 18.35 -44.19 18.71
CA GLN A 2 17.02 -43.73 18.32
C GLN A 2 17.20 -42.40 17.60
N ILE A 3 16.72 -42.34 16.36
CA ILE A 3 16.54 -41.13 15.57
C ILE A 3 15.07 -40.76 15.77
N ASP A 4 14.79 -39.92 16.75
CA ASP A 4 13.52 -39.22 16.83
C ASP A 4 13.50 -38.24 15.67
N ALA A 5 12.77 -38.60 14.61
CA ALA A 5 12.45 -37.69 13.54
C ALA A 5 11.26 -36.84 14.00
N ASP A 6 11.51 -35.58 14.35
CA ASP A 6 10.47 -34.55 14.45
C ASP A 6 9.73 -34.47 13.10
N PRO A 7 8.42 -34.73 13.03
CA PRO A 7 7.65 -34.48 11.83
C PRO A 7 7.34 -32.99 11.74
N GLN A 8 8.15 -32.34 10.90
CA GLN A 8 7.75 -31.30 9.95
C GLN A 8 7.12 -30.04 10.56
N ASP A 9 7.99 -29.03 10.65
CA ASP A 9 7.65 -27.61 10.62
C ASP A 9 6.96 -27.31 9.27
N ASP A 10 5.69 -27.74 9.12
CA ASP A 10 4.77 -27.27 8.09
C ASP A 10 4.38 -25.81 8.42
N GLN A 11 5.38 -24.93 8.48
CA GLN A 11 5.19 -23.49 8.38
C GLN A 11 4.69 -23.22 6.97
N GLN A 12 3.38 -23.37 6.85
CA GLN A 12 2.48 -22.88 5.83
C GLN A 12 3.17 -21.91 4.88
N ASN A 13 3.36 -22.38 3.65
CA ASN A 13 3.39 -21.56 2.46
C ASN A 13 2.03 -20.81 2.38
N VAL A 14 1.85 -19.78 3.22
CA VAL A 14 0.70 -18.88 3.14
C VAL A 14 0.84 -18.16 1.82
N PRO A 15 -0.07 -18.37 0.85
CA PRO A 15 -0.03 -17.61 -0.38
C PRO A 15 -0.12 -16.12 -0.02
N ASP A 16 0.59 -15.27 -0.75
CA ASP A 16 0.46 -13.82 -0.62
C ASP A 16 -0.94 -13.43 -1.12
N ILE A 17 -1.94 -13.55 -0.24
CA ILE A 17 -3.33 -13.26 -0.55
C ILE A 17 -3.43 -11.75 -0.70
N ASN A 18 -3.40 -11.29 -1.95
CA ASN A 18 -3.56 -9.89 -2.30
C ASN A 18 -5.03 -9.48 -2.06
N TYR A 19 -5.34 -9.19 -0.79
CA TYR A 19 -6.68 -8.87 -0.35
C TYR A 19 -7.04 -7.44 -0.76
N VAL A 20 -8.11 -7.28 -1.53
CA VAL A 20 -8.66 -5.97 -1.92
C VAL A 20 -9.80 -5.62 -0.97
N VAL A 21 -9.76 -4.42 -0.39
CA VAL A 21 -10.78 -3.88 0.49
C VAL A 21 -11.67 -2.94 -0.32
N GLU A 22 -12.90 -3.40 -0.59
CA GLU A 22 -13.83 -2.63 -1.43
C GLU A 22 -14.48 -1.47 -0.68
N ASN A 23 -14.94 -1.63 0.56
CA ASN A 23 -15.66 -0.58 1.31
C ASN A 23 -14.93 -0.18 2.61
N PRO A 24 -13.82 0.57 2.51
CA PRO A 24 -13.09 1.01 3.70
C PRO A 24 -13.83 2.15 4.42
N THR A 25 -14.00 2.03 5.74
CA THR A 25 -14.50 3.09 6.64
C THR A 25 -13.36 3.85 7.35
N LEU A 26 -12.13 3.68 6.85
CA LEU A 26 -10.92 4.19 7.46
C LEU A 26 -10.75 5.70 7.24
N ASP A 27 -10.57 6.45 8.33
CA ASP A 27 -10.10 7.83 8.29
C ASP A 27 -8.57 7.85 8.11
N LEU A 28 -8.12 8.26 6.92
CA LEU A 28 -6.70 8.30 6.56
C LEU A 28 -5.92 9.32 7.38
N GLU A 29 -6.51 10.48 7.69
CA GLU A 29 -5.83 11.56 8.38
C GLU A 29 -5.57 11.16 9.84
N GLN A 30 -6.59 10.65 10.50
CA GLN A 30 -6.46 10.13 11.85
C GLN A 30 -5.47 8.96 11.90
N TYR A 31 -5.57 8.01 10.96
CA TYR A 31 -4.66 6.87 10.92
C TYR A 31 -3.21 7.29 10.67
N ALA A 32 -2.96 8.16 9.69
CA ALA A 32 -1.61 8.64 9.39
C ALA A 32 -0.99 9.46 10.53
N SER A 33 -1.81 10.18 11.30
CA SER A 33 -1.34 10.97 12.45
C SER A 33 -0.69 10.11 13.55
N SER A 34 -1.10 8.84 13.66
CA SER A 34 -0.58 7.89 14.67
C SER A 34 0.81 7.35 14.37
N TYR A 35 1.31 7.55 13.14
CA TYR A 35 2.64 7.15 12.71
C TYR A 35 3.50 8.35 12.36
N SER A 36 4.82 8.19 12.29
CA SER A 36 5.76 9.25 11.92
C SER A 36 6.86 8.72 11.00
N GLY A 37 7.60 9.63 10.36
CA GLY A 37 8.73 9.29 9.50
C GLY A 37 8.36 8.34 8.36
N LEU A 38 9.28 7.43 8.05
CA LEU A 38 9.13 6.45 6.96
C LEU A 38 7.93 5.52 7.18
N MET A 39 7.66 5.14 8.44
CA MET A 39 6.56 4.24 8.77
C MET A 39 5.20 4.80 8.33
N ARG A 40 4.99 6.11 8.45
CA ARG A 40 3.76 6.77 7.97
C ARG A 40 3.61 6.60 6.45
N ILE A 41 4.71 6.74 5.72
CA ILE A 41 4.73 6.63 4.25
C ILE A 41 4.43 5.19 3.83
N GLU A 42 5.08 4.20 4.44
CA GLU A 42 4.88 2.78 4.16
C GLU A 42 3.43 2.35 4.42
N ARG A 43 2.83 2.80 5.54
CA ARG A 43 1.44 2.51 5.87
C ARG A 43 0.45 3.09 4.86
N LEU A 44 0.68 4.32 4.39
CA LEU A 44 -0.15 4.92 3.35
C LEU A 44 -0.02 4.20 2.00
N GLN A 45 1.20 3.80 1.62
CA GLN A 45 1.40 2.99 0.41
C GLN A 45 0.68 1.65 0.50
N PHE A 46 0.78 0.96 1.64
CA PHE A 46 0.10 -0.31 1.87
C PHE A 46 -1.43 -0.19 1.73
N ILE A 47 -2.01 0.88 2.27
CA ILE A 47 -3.44 1.19 2.10
C ILE A 47 -3.75 1.45 0.63
N ALA A 48 -2.92 2.21 -0.08
CA ALA A 48 -3.15 2.51 -1.48
C ALA A 48 -3.18 1.25 -2.36
N ASP A 49 -2.36 0.25 -2.03
CA ASP A 49 -2.32 -1.01 -2.76
C ASP A 49 -3.60 -1.85 -2.54
N ARG A 50 -4.10 -1.88 -1.30
CA ARG A 50 -5.23 -2.75 -0.89
C ARG A 50 -6.61 -2.11 -0.97
N CYS A 51 -6.70 -0.78 -0.91
CA CYS A 51 -7.98 -0.05 -0.87
C CYS A 51 -8.12 0.82 -2.13
N PRO A 52 -8.69 0.32 -3.24
CA PRO A 52 -8.82 1.07 -4.49
C PRO A 52 -9.55 2.41 -4.32
N GLN A 53 -10.56 2.47 -3.45
CA GLN A 53 -11.33 3.68 -3.17
C GLN A 53 -10.48 4.78 -2.50
N LEU A 54 -9.53 4.40 -1.64
CA LEU A 54 -8.68 5.33 -0.89
C LEU A 54 -7.33 5.58 -1.58
N ARG A 55 -7.03 4.85 -2.66
CA ARG A 55 -5.71 4.85 -3.32
C ARG A 55 -5.18 6.23 -3.64
N VAL A 56 -5.98 7.05 -4.31
CA VAL A 56 -5.54 8.38 -4.75
C VAL A 56 -5.23 9.27 -3.56
N GLU A 57 -6.08 9.25 -2.54
CA GLU A 57 -5.91 10.10 -1.36
C GLU A 57 -4.72 9.65 -0.50
N ALA A 58 -4.58 8.35 -0.27
CA ALA A 58 -3.45 7.78 0.44
C ALA A 58 -2.11 8.12 -0.25
N LEU A 59 -2.06 8.02 -1.59
CA LEU A 59 -0.87 8.37 -2.37
C LEU A 59 -0.55 9.88 -2.34
N LYS A 60 -1.55 10.76 -2.37
CA LYS A 60 -1.34 12.21 -2.21
C LYS A 60 -0.75 12.55 -0.85
N MET A 61 -1.30 11.97 0.22
CA MET A 61 -0.77 12.14 1.57
C MET A 61 0.67 11.62 1.66
N ALA A 62 0.94 10.41 1.16
CA ALA A 62 2.28 9.82 1.16
C ALA A 62 3.29 10.71 0.41
N LEU A 63 2.90 11.24 -0.76
CA LEU A 63 3.70 12.15 -1.55
C LEU A 63 4.06 13.43 -0.77
N SER A 64 3.09 14.01 -0.06
CA SER A 64 3.31 15.22 0.75
C SER A 64 4.32 15.00 1.90
N PHE A 65 4.39 13.77 2.43
CA PHE A 65 5.33 13.42 3.49
C PHE A 65 6.72 13.10 2.95
N VAL A 66 6.83 12.33 1.87
CA VAL A 66 8.14 12.00 1.27
C VAL A 66 8.83 13.25 0.72
N GLN A 67 8.09 14.25 0.22
CA GLN A 67 8.63 15.55 -0.21
C GLN A 67 9.35 16.33 0.90
N ARG A 68 9.09 16.02 2.18
CA ARG A 68 9.79 16.62 3.33
C ARG A 68 11.05 15.85 3.71
N THR A 69 11.38 14.80 2.95
CA THR A 69 12.57 13.96 3.13
C THR A 69 13.45 14.04 1.89
N PHE A 70 14.61 13.37 1.92
CA PHE A 70 15.52 13.27 0.77
C PHE A 70 15.43 11.91 0.05
N ASN A 71 14.36 11.14 0.29
CA ASN A 71 14.20 9.81 -0.29
C ASN A 71 13.58 9.90 -1.69
N VAL A 72 14.45 10.08 -2.70
CA VAL A 72 14.06 10.26 -4.11
C VAL A 72 13.42 9.00 -4.68
N ASP A 73 13.96 7.82 -4.36
CA ASP A 73 13.44 6.54 -4.87
C ASP A 73 11.97 6.35 -4.47
N VAL A 74 11.64 6.61 -3.20
CA VAL A 74 10.27 6.52 -2.69
C VAL A 74 9.37 7.61 -3.29
N TYR A 75 9.90 8.81 -3.53
CA TYR A 75 9.17 9.88 -4.21
C TYR A 75 8.77 9.47 -5.64
N GLU A 76 9.71 8.96 -6.43
CA GLU A 76 9.47 8.54 -7.80
C GLU A 76 8.46 7.39 -7.86
N GLU A 77 8.56 6.41 -6.96
CA GLU A 77 7.62 5.31 -6.86
C GLU A 77 6.19 5.80 -6.58
N ILE A 78 6.01 6.63 -5.55
CA ILE A 78 4.71 7.18 -5.17
C ILE A 78 4.14 8.03 -6.31
N HIS A 79 4.98 8.87 -6.93
CA HIS A 79 4.56 9.73 -8.04
C HIS A 79 4.10 8.91 -9.26
N ARG A 80 4.82 7.82 -9.59
CA ARG A 80 4.42 6.88 -10.64
C ARG A 80 3.08 6.23 -10.34
N LYS A 81 2.92 5.64 -9.14
CA LYS A 81 1.66 5.02 -8.69
C LYS A 81 0.49 6.00 -8.74
N LEU A 82 0.69 7.24 -8.29
CA LEU A 82 -0.34 8.28 -8.29
C LEU A 82 -0.74 8.66 -9.71
N SER A 83 0.23 8.84 -10.61
CA SER A 83 -0.03 9.15 -12.02
C SER A 83 -0.84 8.05 -12.71
N GLU A 84 -0.50 6.78 -12.46
CA GLU A 84 -1.26 5.63 -12.97
C GLU A 84 -2.67 5.56 -12.40
N ALA A 85 -2.83 5.78 -11.10
CA ALA A 85 -4.14 5.81 -10.46
C ALA A 85 -5.04 6.90 -11.06
N ILE A 86 -4.54 8.14 -11.16
CA ILE A 86 -5.27 9.27 -11.74
C ILE A 86 -5.65 8.99 -13.20
N ARG A 87 -4.72 8.47 -14.02
CA ARG A 87 -4.99 8.11 -15.42
C ARG A 87 -6.12 7.08 -15.54
N ARG A 88 -6.19 6.11 -14.62
CA ARG A 88 -7.27 5.10 -14.62
C ARG A 88 -8.64 5.72 -14.30
N PHE A 89 -8.68 6.75 -13.45
CA PHE A 89 -9.91 7.51 -13.19
C PHE A 89 -10.32 8.41 -14.38
N ILE A 90 -9.35 8.94 -15.14
CA ILE A 90 -9.60 9.79 -16.33
C ILE A 90 -9.84 8.96 -17.60
N LYS A 91 -10.10 7.65 -17.51
CA LYS A 91 -10.70 6.89 -18.63
C LYS A 91 -12.23 6.78 -18.51
N PRO A 92 -13.03 7.85 -18.58
CA PRO A 92 -14.41 7.71 -19.01
C PRO A 92 -14.45 7.66 -20.55
N PHE A 93 -15.17 6.67 -21.10
CA PHE A 93 -15.92 6.84 -22.36
C PHE A 93 -15.21 6.83 -23.74
N VAL A 94 -14.08 6.14 -23.94
CA VAL A 94 -13.52 5.94 -25.31
C VAL A 94 -13.40 4.46 -25.71
N VAL A 95 -14.31 3.63 -25.21
CA VAL A 95 -14.53 2.27 -25.75
C VAL A 95 -16.03 2.12 -26.00
N LEU A 96 -16.47 2.62 -27.16
CA LEU A 96 -17.75 2.35 -27.80
C LEU A 96 -17.43 1.87 -29.21
#